data_AF-A0A1D1Z6B1-F1
#
_entry.id   AF-A0A1D1Z6B1-F1
#
_cell.length_a   1.000
_cell.length_b   1.000
_cell.length_c   1.000
_cell.angle_alpha   90.00
_cell.angle_beta   90.00
_cell.angle_gamma   90.00
#
_symmetry.space_group_name_H-M   'P 1'
#
loop_
_entity.id
_entity.type
_entity.pdbx_description
1 polymer ?
#
loop_
_entity_poly.entity_id
_entity_poly.type
_entity_poly.pdbx_seq_one_letter_code
_entity_poly.pdbx_strand_id
1 'polypeptide(L)'
;RKRTHWPRKASATRCPNPNPNRPPMRKPHRLITGVPLQRKWLLLVLLLLLVPVLAVSILLAAALGPAKPPPSPAFSDFHAGRFSRKPPRLAYLISGTRGDGPSLRRLLQAAYHPWNYYVVHLDLAAPTGERAELSRYVASEPVFSAYGNVRVVGDTDTVTYKGPTMVACTLHGAAILLREDEQWDWFINLSAADYPLMPQDDVIHIFSYLPKDLNFIEHTSKIGWKEYQRARPMIVDPGLYNPKKTEVFWVKEKRSIPSSFKLFVVALDLRQQKHSLFDPVHTLVRTP
;
A
#
# COMPACT_ATOMS: atom_id res chain seq x y z
N ARG A 1 -21.05 -2.85 58.82
CA ARG A 1 -21.52 -2.05 59.99
C ARG A 1 -22.83 -1.36 59.59
N LYS A 2 -23.99 -1.69 60.20
CA LYS A 2 -25.33 -1.01 60.19
C LYS A 2 -25.65 -0.06 59.00
N ARG A 3 -26.65 -0.28 58.11
CA ARG A 3 -28.15 -0.37 58.18
C ARG A 3 -28.66 -0.80 56.76
N THR A 4 -29.92 -0.96 56.28
CA THR A 4 -31.38 -0.93 56.64
C THR A 4 -32.14 -1.66 55.47
N HIS A 5 -33.30 -2.36 55.51
CA HIS A 5 -34.42 -2.58 56.45
C HIS A 5 -35.36 -1.35 56.59
N TRP A 6 -36.66 -1.27 56.23
CA TRP A 6 -37.89 -2.12 56.23
C TRP A 6 -38.88 -1.58 55.12
N PRO A 7 -40.15 -2.03 54.89
CA PRO A 7 -40.75 -3.39 54.90
C PRO A 7 -41.85 -3.67 53.82
N ARG A 8 -42.63 -4.76 54.02
CA ARG A 8 -43.88 -5.13 53.31
C ARG A 8 -45.15 -4.83 54.14
N LYS A 9 -46.32 -4.92 53.46
CA LYS A 9 -47.71 -5.22 53.91
C LYS A 9 -48.68 -4.06 54.22
N ALA A 10 -49.72 -3.99 53.39
CA ALA A 10 -51.13 -4.00 53.81
C ALA A 10 -51.81 -5.11 52.97
N SER A 11 -52.45 -6.16 53.51
CA SER A 11 -53.63 -6.23 54.41
C SER A 11 -54.93 -6.06 53.62
N ALA A 12 -55.59 -7.18 53.34
CA ALA A 12 -56.86 -7.23 52.62
C ALA A 12 -58.06 -7.18 53.58
N THR A 13 -59.00 -6.27 53.32
CA THR A 13 -60.31 -6.19 53.99
C THR A 13 -61.30 -7.20 53.38
N ARG A 14 -62.37 -7.53 54.12
CA ARG A 14 -63.24 -8.68 53.86
C ARG A 14 -64.71 -8.27 53.64
N CYS A 15 -65.44 -9.07 52.86
CA CYS A 15 -66.91 -9.07 52.74
C CYS A 15 -67.55 -7.84 52.05
N PRO A 16 -68.84 -7.92 51.61
CA PRO A 16 -69.78 -9.04 51.69
C PRO A 16 -70.20 -9.64 50.32
N ASN A 17 -70.99 -10.72 50.37
CA ASN A 17 -71.39 -11.56 49.23
C ASN A 17 -72.78 -11.16 48.67
N PRO A 18 -72.95 -10.88 47.36
CA PRO A 18 -74.23 -10.48 46.78
C PRO A 18 -75.08 -11.65 46.24
N ASN A 19 -76.13 -11.99 46.99
CA ASN A 19 -77.44 -12.56 46.61
C ASN A 19 -77.58 -13.29 45.22
N PRO A 20 -77.94 -14.60 45.20
CA PRO A 20 -78.03 -15.39 43.95
C PRO A 20 -79.23 -15.07 43.04
N ASN A 21 -80.26 -14.34 43.49
CA ASN A 21 -81.50 -14.14 42.72
C ASN A 21 -81.50 -12.83 41.92
N ARG A 22 -80.73 -12.77 40.82
CA ARG A 22 -80.79 -11.67 39.83
C ARG A 22 -81.00 -12.20 38.40
N PRO A 23 -82.06 -11.78 37.68
CA PRO A 23 -82.33 -12.26 36.32
C PRO A 23 -81.29 -11.78 35.30
N PRO A 24 -81.05 -12.53 34.21
CA PRO A 24 -79.99 -12.24 33.25
C PRO A 24 -80.30 -10.99 32.40
N MET A 25 -79.44 -9.98 32.47
CA MET A 25 -79.51 -8.82 31.58
C MET A 25 -79.05 -9.16 30.15
N ARG A 26 -79.66 -8.52 29.16
CA ARG A 26 -79.42 -8.76 27.73
C ARG A 26 -77.97 -8.43 27.33
N LYS A 27 -77.40 -9.24 26.44
CA LYS A 27 -76.07 -9.00 25.85
C LYS A 27 -76.10 -7.73 24.99
N PRO A 28 -75.15 -6.77 25.15
CA PRO A 28 -75.00 -5.67 24.21
C PRO A 28 -74.45 -6.16 22.86
N HIS A 29 -74.68 -5.36 21.81
CA HIS A 29 -74.34 -5.72 20.43
C HIS A 29 -72.82 -5.71 20.17
N ARG A 30 -72.34 -6.63 19.34
CA ARG A 30 -70.96 -6.61 18.83
C ARG A 30 -70.79 -5.48 17.81
N LEU A 31 -69.89 -4.54 18.10
CA LEU A 31 -69.24 -3.74 17.06
C LEU A 31 -68.34 -4.66 16.21
N ILE A 32 -68.34 -4.44 14.89
CA ILE A 32 -67.48 -5.19 13.96
C ILE A 32 -66.07 -4.60 14.04
N THR A 33 -65.16 -5.27 14.74
CA THR A 33 -63.72 -4.95 14.71
C THR A 33 -63.09 -5.54 13.45
N GLY A 34 -62.21 -4.77 12.80
CA GLY A 34 -61.64 -5.11 11.49
C GLY A 34 -60.82 -6.41 11.45
N VAL A 35 -60.76 -7.00 10.25
CA VAL A 35 -60.01 -8.24 10.01
C VAL A 35 -58.52 -8.02 10.25
N PRO A 36 -57.84 -8.85 11.06
CA PRO A 36 -56.40 -8.71 11.30
C PRO A 36 -55.62 -9.15 10.05
N LEU A 37 -55.16 -8.18 9.26
CA LEU A 37 -54.30 -8.42 8.09
C LEU A 37 -52.97 -9.03 8.56
N GLN A 38 -52.87 -10.36 8.52
CA GLN A 38 -51.71 -11.08 9.01
C GLN A 38 -50.43 -10.62 8.29
N ARG A 39 -49.37 -10.33 9.05
CA ARG A 39 -48.09 -9.78 8.57
C ARG A 39 -47.46 -10.55 7.40
N LYS A 40 -47.77 -11.85 7.24
CA LYS A 40 -47.34 -12.67 6.10
C LYS A 40 -47.85 -12.15 4.75
N TRP A 41 -49.10 -11.67 4.68
CA TRP A 41 -49.68 -11.12 3.44
C TRP A 41 -49.12 -9.73 3.11
N LEU A 42 -48.82 -8.92 4.12
CA LEU A 42 -48.12 -7.64 3.93
C LEU A 42 -46.73 -7.84 3.31
N LEU A 43 -45.98 -8.87 3.75
CA LEU A 43 -44.69 -9.24 3.14
C LEU A 43 -44.85 -9.76 1.70
N LEU A 44 -45.87 -10.57 1.41
CA LEU A 44 -46.16 -11.04 0.06
C LEU A 44 -46.53 -9.89 -0.89
N VAL A 45 -47.38 -8.95 -0.46
CA VAL A 45 -47.75 -7.76 -1.25
C VAL A 45 -46.55 -6.85 -1.47
N LEU A 46 -45.72 -6.63 -0.44
CA LEU A 46 -44.49 -5.84 -0.57
C LEU A 46 -43.52 -6.48 -1.58
N LEU A 47 -43.33 -7.80 -1.53
CA LEU A 47 -42.48 -8.52 -2.49
C LEU A 47 -43.04 -8.43 -3.91
N LEU A 48 -44.35 -8.58 -4.09
CA LEU A 48 -45.03 -8.50 -5.38
C LEU A 48 -44.92 -7.11 -6.02
N LEU A 49 -44.81 -6.05 -5.21
CA LEU A 49 -44.58 -4.67 -5.66
C LEU A 49 -43.09 -4.36 -5.89
N LEU A 50 -42.19 -4.97 -5.11
CA LEU A 50 -40.74 -4.70 -5.22
C LEU A 50 -40.12 -5.32 -6.49
N VAL A 51 -40.53 -6.54 -6.86
CA VAL A 51 -40.01 -7.27 -8.04
C VAL A 51 -40.18 -6.49 -9.36
N PRO A 52 -41.37 -5.96 -9.74
CA PRO A 52 -41.50 -5.19 -10.98
C PRO A 52 -40.74 -3.86 -10.93
N VAL A 53 -40.59 -3.23 -9.76
CA VAL A 53 -39.78 -2.01 -9.62
C VAL A 53 -38.29 -2.30 -9.86
N LEU A 54 -37.75 -3.39 -9.32
CA LEU A 54 -36.38 -3.82 -9.64
C LEU A 54 -36.23 -4.20 -11.13
N ALA A 55 -37.18 -4.91 -11.70
CA ALA A 55 -37.15 -5.29 -13.11
C ALA A 55 -37.11 -4.05 -14.03
N VAL A 56 -37.92 -3.03 -13.75
CA VAL A 56 -37.91 -1.75 -14.47
C VAL A 56 -36.62 -0.98 -14.23
N SER A 57 -36.06 -0.94 -13.01
CA SER A 57 -34.78 -0.27 -12.78
C SER A 57 -33.60 -0.94 -13.50
N ILE A 58 -33.62 -2.28 -13.61
CA ILE A 58 -32.61 -3.05 -14.35
C ILE A 58 -32.77 -2.82 -15.86
N LEU A 59 -34.00 -2.81 -16.40
CA LEU A 59 -34.24 -2.45 -17.80
C LEU A 59 -33.79 -1.02 -18.12
N LEU A 60 -34.06 -0.06 -17.22
CA LEU A 60 -33.68 1.33 -17.40
C LEU A 60 -32.16 1.52 -17.36
N ALA A 61 -31.46 0.80 -16.47
CA ALA A 61 -30.00 0.77 -16.43
C ALA A 61 -29.37 0.06 -17.64
N ALA A 62 -30.05 -0.92 -18.25
CA ALA A 62 -29.62 -1.57 -19.48
C ALA A 62 -29.87 -0.70 -20.73
N ALA A 63 -30.95 0.08 -20.75
CA ALA A 63 -31.25 1.05 -21.80
C ALA A 63 -30.31 2.27 -21.73
N LEU A 64 -29.96 2.72 -20.52
CA LEU A 64 -28.91 3.70 -20.23
C LEU A 64 -27.53 3.03 -20.26
N GLY A 65 -27.16 2.47 -21.42
CA GLY A 65 -25.85 1.87 -21.65
C GLY A 65 -24.70 2.82 -21.28
N PRO A 66 -23.50 2.27 -20.95
CA PRO A 66 -22.43 3.04 -20.31
C PRO A 66 -22.05 4.28 -21.13
N ALA A 67 -22.29 5.45 -20.54
CA ALA A 67 -21.98 6.72 -21.17
C ALA A 67 -20.49 6.79 -21.49
N LYS A 68 -20.15 6.83 -22.79
CA LYS A 68 -18.77 6.98 -23.25
C LYS A 68 -18.20 8.26 -22.62
N PRO A 69 -17.07 8.20 -21.89
CA PRO A 69 -16.50 9.40 -21.31
C PRO A 69 -16.19 10.42 -22.41
N PRO A 70 -16.33 11.73 -22.15
CA PRO A 70 -15.92 12.74 -23.11
C PRO A 70 -14.44 12.53 -23.44
N PRO A 71 -14.02 12.71 -24.70
CA PRO A 71 -12.60 12.65 -25.02
C PRO A 71 -11.87 13.70 -24.21
N SER A 72 -10.81 13.30 -23.51
CA SER A 72 -9.88 14.23 -22.87
C SER A 72 -9.45 15.29 -23.90
N PRO A 73 -9.31 16.57 -23.51
CA PRO A 73 -8.94 17.63 -24.44
C PRO A 73 -7.61 17.27 -25.11
N ALA A 74 -7.64 17.03 -26.42
CA ALA A 74 -6.48 16.64 -27.20
C ALA A 74 -5.48 17.80 -27.20
N PHE A 75 -4.46 17.70 -26.33
CA PHE A 75 -3.38 18.67 -26.28
C PHE A 75 -2.63 18.60 -27.61
N SER A 76 -2.65 19.70 -28.36
CA SER A 76 -2.46 19.66 -29.81
C SER A 76 -1.09 19.11 -30.24
N ASP A 77 -1.07 18.35 -31.34
CA ASP A 77 0.08 17.61 -31.91
C ASP A 77 1.27 18.47 -32.43
N PHE A 78 1.74 19.43 -31.64
CA PHE A 78 2.78 20.38 -32.05
C PHE A 78 4.18 19.76 -32.20
N HIS A 79 4.37 18.49 -31.80
CA HIS A 79 5.66 17.78 -31.86
C HIS A 79 5.58 16.37 -32.49
N ALA A 80 4.48 16.01 -33.16
CA ALA A 80 4.30 14.68 -33.76
C ALA A 80 5.35 14.30 -34.84
N GLY A 81 6.11 15.27 -35.36
CA GLY A 81 7.08 15.06 -36.45
C GLY A 81 8.46 14.48 -36.07
N ARG A 82 8.75 14.15 -34.79
CA ARG A 82 10.08 13.61 -34.41
C ARG A 82 10.13 12.45 -33.41
N PHE A 83 9.05 12.14 -32.68
CA PHE A 83 9.12 11.18 -31.57
C PHE A 83 8.07 10.06 -31.64
N SER A 84 8.22 9.16 -32.60
CA SER A 84 7.71 7.77 -32.52
C SER A 84 8.51 6.94 -31.50
N ARG A 85 8.77 7.50 -30.32
CA ARG A 85 9.54 6.85 -29.25
C ARG A 85 8.65 5.79 -28.59
N LYS A 86 9.13 4.55 -28.56
CA LYS A 86 8.53 3.49 -27.73
C LYS A 86 8.38 4.01 -26.29
N PRO A 87 7.23 3.81 -25.62
CA PRO A 87 7.05 4.22 -24.23
C PRO A 87 8.20 3.68 -23.35
N PRO A 88 8.71 4.46 -22.40
CA PRO A 88 9.88 4.06 -21.64
C PRO A 88 9.57 2.89 -20.70
N ARG A 89 10.58 2.07 -20.44
CA ARG A 89 10.49 0.92 -19.52
C ARG A 89 11.25 1.24 -18.24
N LEU A 90 10.56 1.16 -17.11
CA LEU A 90 11.11 1.49 -15.79
C LEU A 90 11.51 0.20 -15.05
N ALA A 91 12.61 0.25 -14.32
CA ALA A 91 13.18 -0.88 -13.59
C ALA A 91 13.26 -0.56 -12.10
N TYR A 92 12.34 -1.12 -11.32
CA TYR A 92 12.19 -0.86 -9.90
C TYR A 92 12.98 -1.85 -9.04
N LEU A 93 13.81 -1.33 -8.13
CA LEU A 93 14.24 -2.05 -6.93
C LEU A 93 13.35 -1.64 -5.76
N ILE A 94 12.68 -2.59 -5.12
CA ILE A 94 11.82 -2.36 -3.95
C ILE A 94 12.40 -3.13 -2.75
N SER A 95 13.01 -2.42 -1.80
CA SER A 95 13.78 -3.02 -0.69
C SER A 95 13.16 -2.82 0.69
N GLY A 96 13.20 -3.85 1.54
CA GLY A 96 12.72 -3.83 2.92
C GLY A 96 13.60 -4.58 3.92
N THR A 97 13.28 -4.43 5.20
CA THR A 97 13.87 -5.12 6.35
C THR A 97 12.77 -5.90 7.11
N ARG A 98 13.14 -6.65 8.16
CA ARG A 98 12.20 -7.34 9.07
C ARG A 98 10.89 -6.57 9.32
N GLY A 99 9.75 -7.21 9.00
CA GLY A 99 8.41 -6.68 9.22
C GLY A 99 7.83 -5.92 8.03
N ASP A 100 8.64 -5.63 6.99
CA ASP A 100 8.20 -4.89 5.80
C ASP A 100 7.48 -5.76 4.77
N GLY A 101 7.45 -7.09 4.91
CA GLY A 101 6.80 -8.00 3.95
C GLY A 101 5.37 -7.61 3.51
N PRO A 102 4.48 -7.15 4.40
CA PRO A 102 3.17 -6.59 4.01
C PRO A 102 3.27 -5.26 3.23
N SER A 103 4.19 -4.38 3.61
CA SER A 103 4.42 -3.08 2.97
C SER A 103 5.00 -3.24 1.56
N LEU A 104 5.97 -4.15 1.38
CA LEU A 104 6.55 -4.50 0.07
C LEU A 104 5.48 -5.02 -0.89
N ARG A 105 4.55 -5.88 -0.41
CA ARG A 105 3.43 -6.37 -1.22
C ARG A 105 2.49 -5.25 -1.64
N ARG A 106 2.07 -4.40 -0.69
CA ARG A 106 1.22 -3.22 -0.95
C ARG A 106 1.87 -2.26 -1.96
N LEU A 107 3.17 -1.99 -1.81
CA LEU A 107 3.91 -1.09 -2.69
C LEU A 107 4.08 -1.68 -4.09
N LEU A 108 4.47 -2.96 -4.19
CA LEU A 108 4.56 -3.67 -5.46
C LEU A 108 3.23 -3.62 -6.21
N GLN A 109 2.10 -3.94 -5.55
CA GLN A 109 0.77 -3.86 -6.15
C GLN A 109 0.42 -2.44 -6.65
N ALA A 110 0.77 -1.40 -5.88
CA ALA A 110 0.49 -0.01 -6.24
C ALA A 110 1.39 0.55 -7.35
N ALA A 111 2.61 0.02 -7.48
CA ALA A 111 3.60 0.43 -8.48
C ALA A 111 3.66 -0.50 -9.70
N TYR A 112 2.86 -1.58 -9.75
CA TYR A 112 2.94 -2.59 -10.80
C TYR A 112 2.36 -2.11 -12.14
N HIS A 113 3.09 -2.36 -13.22
CA HIS A 113 2.63 -2.21 -14.59
C HIS A 113 3.37 -3.22 -15.49
N PRO A 114 2.68 -3.95 -16.40
CA PRO A 114 3.27 -5.06 -17.17
C PRO A 114 4.41 -4.68 -18.13
N TRP A 115 4.60 -3.39 -18.44
CA TRP A 115 5.68 -2.91 -19.30
C TRP A 115 7.04 -2.79 -18.57
N ASN A 116 7.00 -2.68 -17.24
CA ASN A 116 8.12 -2.38 -16.36
C ASN A 116 8.70 -3.65 -15.70
N TYR A 117 9.87 -3.53 -15.05
CA TYR A 117 10.54 -4.59 -14.32
C TYR A 117 10.63 -4.31 -12.82
N TYR A 118 10.61 -5.37 -12.01
CA TYR A 118 10.58 -5.28 -10.55
C TYR A 118 11.51 -6.32 -9.92
N VAL A 119 12.50 -5.87 -9.15
CA VAL A 119 13.26 -6.69 -8.20
C VAL A 119 12.85 -6.30 -6.79
N VAL A 120 12.40 -7.28 -6.01
CA VAL A 120 11.95 -7.11 -4.63
C VAL A 120 12.97 -7.75 -3.68
N HIS A 121 13.49 -6.95 -2.76
CA HIS A 121 14.51 -7.34 -1.79
C HIS A 121 13.96 -7.26 -0.36
N LEU A 122 14.28 -8.26 0.46
CA LEU A 122 13.94 -8.28 1.87
C LEU A 122 15.14 -8.86 2.64
N ASP A 123 15.77 -8.03 3.47
CA ASP A 123 17.11 -8.28 4.01
C ASP A 123 17.21 -9.47 4.99
N LEU A 124 18.44 -9.89 5.30
CA LEU A 124 18.69 -10.97 6.27
C LEU A 124 18.25 -10.68 7.72
N ALA A 125 17.77 -9.47 8.04
CA ALA A 125 17.09 -9.26 9.32
C ALA A 125 15.70 -9.89 9.32
N ALA A 126 15.03 -9.98 8.17
CA ALA A 126 13.72 -10.62 8.04
C ALA A 126 13.83 -12.14 8.25
N PRO A 127 12.98 -12.75 9.11
CA PRO A 127 12.96 -14.19 9.29
C PRO A 127 12.74 -14.92 7.96
N THR A 128 13.35 -16.11 7.82
CA THR A 128 13.21 -16.94 6.61
C THR A 128 11.74 -17.27 6.29
N GLY A 129 10.86 -17.31 7.29
CA GLY A 129 9.41 -17.43 7.09
C GLY A 129 8.79 -16.22 6.35
N GLU A 130 9.18 -15.00 6.71
CA GLU A 130 8.71 -13.74 6.08
C GLU A 130 9.21 -13.65 4.63
N ARG A 131 10.52 -13.92 4.41
CA ARG A 131 11.11 -13.97 3.06
C ARG A 131 10.43 -15.04 2.19
N ALA A 132 10.18 -16.23 2.74
CA ALA A 132 9.47 -17.29 2.01
C ALA A 132 7.97 -17.01 1.81
N GLU A 133 7.32 -16.19 2.65
CA GLU A 133 5.95 -15.71 2.40
C GLU A 133 5.92 -14.73 1.21
N LEU A 134 6.87 -13.80 1.16
CA LEU A 134 7.03 -12.86 0.05
C LEU A 134 7.28 -13.58 -1.29
N SER A 135 8.20 -14.54 -1.33
CA SER A 135 8.47 -15.34 -2.55
C SER A 135 7.26 -16.18 -2.97
N ARG A 136 6.53 -16.78 -2.02
CA ARG A 136 5.28 -17.51 -2.33
C ARG A 136 4.22 -16.57 -2.89
N TYR A 137 4.04 -15.40 -2.30
CA TYR A 137 3.08 -14.41 -2.79
C TYR A 137 3.37 -14.03 -4.25
N VAL A 138 4.61 -13.61 -4.57
CA VAL A 138 4.97 -13.21 -5.93
C VAL A 138 4.80 -14.35 -6.94
N ALA A 139 5.13 -15.59 -6.56
CA ALA A 139 4.92 -16.77 -7.40
C ALA A 139 3.44 -17.18 -7.56
N SER A 140 2.57 -16.78 -6.62
CA SER A 140 1.14 -17.11 -6.62
C SER A 140 0.25 -16.09 -7.33
N GLU A 141 0.72 -14.84 -7.47
CA GLU A 141 -0.05 -13.75 -8.09
C GLU A 141 -0.15 -13.97 -9.61
N PRO A 142 -1.34 -14.23 -10.19
CA PRO A 142 -1.47 -14.64 -11.59
C PRO A 142 -0.92 -13.62 -12.58
N VAL A 143 -1.00 -12.33 -12.24
CA VAL A 143 -0.50 -11.23 -13.10
C VAL A 143 1.03 -11.26 -13.18
N PHE A 144 1.73 -11.39 -12.05
CA PHE A 144 3.19 -11.41 -12.04
C PHE A 144 3.73 -12.68 -12.72
N SER A 145 3.04 -13.81 -12.53
CA SER A 145 3.34 -15.07 -13.20
C SER A 145 3.15 -14.99 -14.72
N ALA A 146 2.07 -14.35 -15.19
CA ALA A 146 1.76 -14.21 -16.62
C ALA A 146 2.74 -13.30 -17.40
N TYR A 147 3.29 -12.25 -16.75
CA TYR A 147 4.23 -11.32 -17.38
C TYR A 147 5.71 -11.61 -17.07
N GLY A 148 6.02 -12.40 -16.03
CA GLY A 148 7.38 -12.81 -15.67
C GLY A 148 8.33 -11.67 -15.24
N ASN A 149 7.79 -10.47 -15.02
CA ASN A 149 8.54 -9.21 -14.86
C ASN A 149 8.81 -8.84 -13.38
N VAL A 150 8.42 -9.69 -12.42
CA VAL A 150 8.68 -9.50 -10.98
C VAL A 150 9.57 -10.62 -10.46
N ARG A 151 10.63 -10.29 -9.72
CA ARG A 151 11.53 -11.26 -9.08
C ARG A 151 11.79 -10.90 -7.63
N VAL A 152 11.88 -11.92 -6.77
CA VAL A 152 12.32 -11.76 -5.38
C VAL A 152 13.77 -12.21 -5.27
N VAL A 153 14.63 -11.41 -4.64
CA VAL A 153 16.04 -11.74 -4.43
C VAL A 153 16.16 -12.98 -3.54
N GLY A 154 16.80 -14.05 -4.04
CA GLY A 154 16.97 -15.30 -3.31
C GLY A 154 18.17 -15.29 -2.36
N ASP A 155 19.32 -14.85 -2.84
CA ASP A 155 20.53 -14.63 -2.03
C ASP A 155 20.50 -13.21 -1.48
N THR A 156 19.84 -13.03 -0.33
CA THR A 156 19.53 -11.72 0.23
C THR A 156 20.69 -11.16 1.06
N ASP A 157 21.04 -9.90 0.86
CA ASP A 157 22.10 -9.22 1.62
C ASP A 157 21.73 -8.96 3.10
N THR A 158 22.75 -8.81 3.95
CA THR A 158 22.62 -8.12 5.26
C THR A 158 22.72 -6.61 5.03
N VAL A 159 21.64 -5.87 5.29
CA VAL A 159 21.63 -4.40 5.11
C VAL A 159 21.77 -3.71 6.47
N THR A 160 22.92 -3.10 6.72
CA THR A 160 23.20 -2.29 7.92
C THR A 160 22.83 -0.82 7.66
N TYR A 161 21.97 -0.24 8.50
CA TYR A 161 21.61 1.17 8.39
C TYR A 161 22.83 2.08 8.55
N LYS A 162 22.97 3.08 7.66
CA LYS A 162 24.15 3.96 7.48
C LYS A 162 25.44 3.25 7.00
N GLY A 163 25.39 1.94 6.75
CA GLY A 163 26.53 1.17 6.24
C GLY A 163 26.64 1.15 4.71
N PRO A 164 27.84 0.89 4.14
CA PRO A 164 28.02 0.58 2.72
C PRO A 164 27.15 -0.57 2.20
N THR A 165 26.71 -1.50 3.06
CA THR A 165 25.76 -2.57 2.69
C THR A 165 24.44 -2.05 2.10
N MET A 166 23.98 -0.84 2.47
CA MET A 166 22.81 -0.21 1.82
C MET A 166 23.05 0.08 0.33
N VAL A 167 24.27 0.50 -0.01
CA VAL A 167 24.68 0.76 -1.39
C VAL A 167 24.94 -0.56 -2.11
N ALA A 168 25.54 -1.55 -1.44
CA ALA A 168 25.75 -2.89 -1.99
C ALA A 168 24.43 -3.57 -2.40
N CYS A 169 23.41 -3.55 -1.54
CA CYS A 169 22.05 -4.02 -1.86
C CYS A 169 21.44 -3.31 -3.09
N THR A 170 21.67 -2.00 -3.21
CA THR A 170 21.18 -1.20 -4.36
C THR A 170 21.88 -1.61 -5.66
N LEU A 171 23.21 -1.80 -5.62
CA LEU A 171 24.01 -2.27 -6.76
C LEU A 171 23.69 -3.73 -7.12
N HIS A 172 23.40 -4.58 -6.14
CA HIS A 172 22.97 -5.97 -6.35
C HIS A 172 21.62 -6.02 -7.09
N GLY A 173 20.63 -5.23 -6.65
CA GLY A 173 19.36 -5.09 -7.35
C GLY A 173 19.51 -4.58 -8.79
N ALA A 174 20.35 -3.57 -9.02
CA ALA A 174 20.66 -3.07 -10.35
C ALA A 174 21.37 -4.10 -11.24
N ALA A 175 22.29 -4.90 -10.68
CA ALA A 175 22.98 -5.97 -11.40
C ALA A 175 22.04 -7.12 -11.80
N ILE A 176 21.04 -7.44 -10.97
CA ILE A 176 19.97 -8.38 -11.34
C ILE A 176 19.14 -7.82 -12.50
N LEU A 177 18.71 -6.54 -12.42
CA LEU A 177 17.90 -5.91 -13.46
C LEU A 177 18.65 -5.84 -14.80
N LEU A 178 19.94 -5.48 -14.81
CA LEU A 178 20.79 -5.50 -16.00
C LEU A 178 20.93 -6.90 -16.63
N ARG A 179 21.07 -7.94 -15.80
CA ARG A 179 21.28 -9.31 -16.28
C ARG A 179 20.07 -9.91 -16.99
N GLU A 180 18.86 -9.45 -16.67
CA GLU A 180 17.61 -10.10 -17.10
C GLU A 180 16.92 -9.38 -18.26
N ASP A 181 17.05 -8.06 -18.38
CA ASP A 181 16.75 -7.32 -19.61
C ASP A 181 17.54 -6.00 -19.62
N GLU A 182 18.25 -5.68 -20.70
CA GLU A 182 18.95 -4.40 -20.89
C GLU A 182 18.05 -3.34 -21.57
N GLN A 183 16.81 -3.69 -21.94
CA GLN A 183 15.86 -2.81 -22.65
C GLN A 183 15.04 -1.89 -21.71
N TRP A 184 15.45 -1.69 -20.46
CA TRP A 184 14.89 -0.65 -19.59
C TRP A 184 15.70 0.65 -19.66
N ASP A 185 15.00 1.77 -19.53
CA ASP A 185 15.59 3.10 -19.74
C ASP A 185 16.09 3.73 -18.43
N TRP A 186 15.43 3.41 -17.32
CA TRP A 186 15.68 4.03 -16.02
C TRP A 186 15.45 3.07 -14.84
N PHE A 187 16.45 2.96 -13.97
CA PHE A 187 16.42 2.30 -12.67
C PHE A 187 15.87 3.24 -11.61
N ILE A 188 14.99 2.74 -10.73
CA ILE A 188 14.35 3.49 -9.65
C ILE A 188 14.46 2.69 -8.34
N ASN A 189 15.08 3.26 -7.31
CA ASN A 189 15.11 2.64 -5.99
C ASN A 189 13.94 3.12 -5.10
N LEU A 190 13.27 2.18 -4.44
CA LEU A 190 12.18 2.39 -3.48
C LEU A 190 12.43 1.56 -2.22
N SER A 191 12.04 2.12 -1.08
CA SER A 191 11.97 1.42 0.21
C SER A 191 10.54 0.96 0.51
N ALA A 192 10.39 0.06 1.47
CA ALA A 192 9.07 -0.32 2.02
C ALA A 192 8.27 0.83 2.67
N ALA A 193 8.87 2.01 2.88
CA ALA A 193 8.20 3.20 3.40
C ALA A 193 7.63 4.12 2.29
N ASP A 194 8.02 3.90 1.03
CA ASP A 194 7.60 4.72 -0.11
C ASP A 194 6.21 4.34 -0.63
N TYR A 195 5.57 5.26 -1.37
CA TYR A 195 4.30 4.99 -2.04
C TYR A 195 4.12 5.89 -3.28
N PRO A 196 3.68 5.36 -4.44
CA PRO A 196 3.47 6.18 -5.62
C PRO A 196 2.33 7.18 -5.41
N LEU A 197 2.57 8.43 -5.79
CA LEU A 197 1.56 9.52 -5.78
C LEU A 197 0.85 9.68 -7.13
N MET A 198 1.24 8.92 -8.16
CA MET A 198 0.69 8.96 -9.51
C MET A 198 0.56 7.53 -10.08
N PRO A 199 -0.45 7.27 -10.95
CA PRO A 199 -0.53 6.06 -11.75
C PRO A 199 0.72 5.79 -12.59
N GLN A 200 1.02 4.52 -12.83
CA GLN A 200 2.16 4.12 -13.66
C GLN A 200 2.03 4.62 -15.11
N ASP A 201 0.80 4.66 -15.66
CA ASP A 201 0.53 5.18 -17.01
C ASP A 201 0.95 6.65 -17.15
N ASP A 202 0.61 7.49 -16.16
CA ASP A 202 0.97 8.91 -16.15
C ASP A 202 2.49 9.10 -16.04
N VAL A 203 3.18 8.27 -15.23
CA VAL A 203 4.64 8.29 -15.13
C VAL A 203 5.28 7.88 -16.46
N ILE A 204 4.86 6.78 -17.08
CA ILE A 204 5.36 6.32 -18.39
C ILE A 204 5.09 7.37 -19.47
N HIS A 205 3.92 8.01 -19.44
CA HIS A 205 3.54 9.10 -20.35
C HIS A 205 4.48 10.31 -20.20
N ILE A 206 4.66 10.84 -18.99
CA ILE A 206 5.57 11.97 -18.71
C ILE A 206 7.00 11.64 -19.15
N PHE A 207 7.50 10.45 -18.80
CA PHE A 207 8.85 10.03 -19.12
C PHE A 207 9.07 9.78 -20.62
N SER A 208 8.02 9.58 -21.43
CA SER A 208 8.14 9.46 -22.90
C SER A 208 8.63 10.75 -23.58
N TYR A 209 8.36 11.91 -22.96
CA TYR A 209 8.82 13.22 -23.42
C TYR A 209 10.24 13.56 -22.95
N LEU A 210 10.74 12.89 -21.90
CA LEU A 210 12.05 13.19 -21.31
C LEU A 210 13.20 12.61 -22.16
N PRO A 211 14.32 13.33 -22.33
CA PRO A 211 15.53 12.77 -22.93
C PRO A 211 16.06 11.58 -22.10
N LYS A 212 16.25 10.43 -22.77
CA LYS A 212 16.68 9.15 -22.18
C LYS A 212 18.14 9.12 -21.70
N ASP A 213 18.84 10.24 -21.78
CA ASP A 213 20.20 10.49 -21.29
C ASP A 213 20.23 11.23 -19.94
N LEU A 214 19.06 11.61 -19.40
CA LEU A 214 18.94 12.26 -18.09
C LEU A 214 18.94 11.27 -16.92
N ASN A 215 19.56 11.71 -15.82
CA ASN A 215 19.53 11.07 -14.49
C ASN A 215 18.92 12.08 -13.50
N PHE A 216 18.08 11.61 -12.59
CA PHE A 216 17.37 12.47 -11.64
C PHE A 216 17.79 12.08 -10.22
N ILE A 217 18.70 12.89 -9.66
CA ILE A 217 19.36 12.64 -8.38
C ILE A 217 19.43 13.97 -7.62
N GLU A 218 18.71 14.09 -6.50
CA GLU A 218 18.90 15.26 -5.64
C GLU A 218 20.27 15.20 -4.98
N HIS A 219 21.07 16.24 -5.21
CA HIS A 219 22.45 16.33 -4.76
C HIS A 219 22.81 17.78 -4.40
N THR A 220 23.70 17.94 -3.42
CA THR A 220 24.28 19.26 -3.10
C THR A 220 25.80 19.20 -3.00
N SER A 221 26.46 20.19 -3.60
CA SER A 221 27.90 20.43 -3.43
C SER A 221 28.23 21.33 -2.23
N LYS A 222 27.23 21.89 -1.54
CA LYS A 222 27.41 22.69 -0.32
C LYS A 222 27.53 21.79 0.90
N ILE A 223 28.68 21.10 1.02
CA ILE A 223 28.92 20.10 2.08
C ILE A 223 29.01 20.77 3.47
N GLY A 224 29.87 21.79 3.61
CA GLY A 224 30.07 22.50 4.88
C GLY A 224 30.39 21.56 6.05
N TRP A 225 29.74 21.75 7.19
CA TRP A 225 29.90 20.93 8.39
C TRP A 225 29.66 19.42 8.20
N LYS A 226 28.90 19.01 7.16
CA LYS A 226 28.69 17.60 6.83
C LYS A 226 30.00 16.91 6.42
N GLU A 227 31.03 17.64 6.01
CA GLU A 227 32.32 17.12 5.58
C GLU A 227 33.03 16.36 6.71
N TYR A 228 33.13 17.00 7.87
CA TYR A 228 33.76 16.44 9.06
C TYR A 228 32.99 15.25 9.66
N GLN A 229 31.69 15.13 9.34
CA GLN A 229 30.79 14.08 9.83
C GLN A 229 30.52 12.93 8.83
N ARG A 230 30.71 13.15 7.52
CA ARG A 230 30.34 12.16 6.48
C ARG A 230 31.46 11.83 5.49
N ALA A 231 32.41 12.75 5.25
CA ALA A 231 33.51 12.52 4.30
C ALA A 231 34.78 11.99 4.98
N ARG A 232 35.16 12.60 6.12
CA ARG A 232 36.40 12.32 6.86
C ARG A 232 36.36 11.09 7.81
N PRO A 233 35.26 10.73 8.48
CA PRO A 233 35.22 9.54 9.32
C PRO A 233 35.42 8.26 8.52
N MET A 234 35.91 7.22 9.20
CA MET A 234 35.95 5.85 8.67
C MET A 234 35.01 4.97 9.48
N ILE A 235 34.31 4.06 8.79
CA ILE A 235 33.36 3.13 9.38
C ILE A 235 33.69 1.69 8.96
N VAL A 236 33.43 0.75 9.87
CA VAL A 236 33.43 -0.69 9.58
C VAL A 236 32.00 -1.19 9.68
N ASP A 237 31.55 -1.88 8.63
CA ASP A 237 30.21 -2.45 8.54
C ASP A 237 30.32 -3.98 8.65
N PRO A 238 29.90 -4.58 9.78
CA PRO A 238 29.96 -6.03 9.95
C PRO A 238 29.10 -6.80 8.96
N GLY A 239 28.06 -6.19 8.38
CA GLY A 239 27.19 -6.82 7.40
C GLY A 239 27.91 -7.27 6.12
N LEU A 240 29.13 -6.73 5.85
CA LEU A 240 29.98 -7.16 4.74
C LEU A 240 30.63 -8.55 4.95
N TYR A 241 30.70 -9.05 6.19
CA TYR A 241 31.39 -10.31 6.51
C TYR A 241 30.69 -11.16 7.60
N ASN A 242 29.53 -10.72 8.09
CA ASN A 242 28.76 -11.39 9.13
C ASN A 242 27.25 -11.29 8.83
N PRO A 243 26.51 -12.41 8.68
CA PRO A 243 25.08 -12.38 8.38
C PRO A 243 24.21 -11.82 9.53
N LYS A 244 24.79 -11.61 10.73
CA LYS A 244 24.08 -11.00 11.86
C LYS A 244 24.12 -9.47 11.76
N LYS A 245 23.00 -8.87 11.34
CA LYS A 245 22.76 -7.40 11.34
C LYS A 245 23.13 -6.82 12.71
N THR A 246 24.11 -5.92 12.69
CA THR A 246 24.71 -5.23 13.84
C THR A 246 25.03 -3.79 13.40
N GLU A 247 25.22 -2.85 14.33
CA GLU A 247 25.47 -1.44 13.97
C GLU A 247 26.87 -1.22 13.37
N VAL A 248 27.02 -0.15 12.59
CA VAL A 248 28.34 0.27 12.07
C VAL A 248 29.27 0.73 13.19
N PHE A 249 30.51 0.23 13.18
CA PHE A 249 31.55 0.69 14.10
C PHE A 249 32.25 1.92 13.53
N TRP A 250 32.40 2.96 14.34
CA TRP A 250 33.13 4.18 13.98
C TRP A 250 34.58 4.07 14.43
N VAL A 251 35.50 4.25 13.49
CA VAL A 251 36.95 4.30 13.76
C VAL A 251 37.30 5.66 14.35
N LYS A 252 38.28 5.72 15.27
CA LYS A 252 38.69 6.98 15.92
C LYS A 252 39.44 7.89 14.95
N GLU A 253 40.29 7.25 14.14
CA GLU A 253 41.10 7.83 13.08
C GLU A 253 40.22 8.34 11.95
N LYS A 254 40.63 9.44 11.31
CA LYS A 254 39.90 10.08 10.20
C LYS A 254 40.82 10.23 9.00
N ARG A 255 40.27 9.97 7.82
CA ARG A 255 40.99 10.13 6.55
C ARG A 255 40.99 11.58 6.08
N SER A 256 41.94 11.91 5.22
CA SER A 256 41.85 13.08 4.35
C SER A 256 40.70 12.94 3.35
N ILE A 257 40.37 14.05 2.68
CA ILE A 257 39.35 14.07 1.62
C ILE A 257 40.03 13.76 0.28
N PRO A 258 39.45 12.91 -0.59
CA PRO A 258 39.96 12.68 -1.93
C PRO A 258 40.08 13.99 -2.71
N SER A 259 41.26 14.25 -3.27
CA SER A 259 41.50 15.42 -4.15
C SER A 259 41.10 15.16 -5.60
N SER A 260 41.09 13.90 -6.04
CA SER A 260 40.87 13.51 -7.44
C SER A 260 39.43 13.68 -7.94
N PHE A 261 38.45 13.90 -7.05
CA PHE A 261 37.05 14.08 -7.42
C PHE A 261 36.30 14.96 -6.41
N LYS A 262 35.29 15.67 -6.89
CA LYS A 262 34.42 16.49 -6.04
C LYS A 262 33.36 15.63 -5.36
N LEU A 263 33.27 15.70 -4.04
CA LEU A 263 32.18 15.08 -3.29
C LEU A 263 30.87 15.87 -3.46
N PHE A 264 29.77 15.14 -3.49
CA PHE A 264 28.41 15.66 -3.42
C PHE A 264 27.65 14.89 -2.35
N VAL A 265 26.74 15.54 -1.64
CA VAL A 265 25.84 14.88 -0.67
C VAL A 265 24.49 14.65 -1.36
N VAL A 266 24.13 13.39 -1.53
CA VAL A 266 22.81 12.95 -2.03
C VAL A 266 21.85 12.65 -0.88
N ALA A 267 20.56 12.61 -1.19
CA ALA A 267 19.53 11.97 -0.37
C ALA A 267 19.34 10.50 -0.79
N LEU A 268 18.79 9.68 0.11
CA LEU A 268 18.59 8.24 -0.08
C LEU A 268 17.50 7.78 0.90
N ASP A 269 16.28 7.47 0.44
CA ASP A 269 15.25 6.96 1.36
C ASP A 269 15.44 5.47 1.58
N LEU A 270 16.07 5.17 2.71
CA LEU A 270 16.04 3.88 3.38
C LEU A 270 15.71 4.15 4.86
N ARG A 271 14.49 4.61 5.14
CA ARG A 271 13.91 4.76 6.49
C ARG A 271 13.70 3.41 7.20
N GLN A 272 14.79 2.68 7.42
CA GLN A 272 14.83 1.40 8.13
C GLN A 272 14.54 1.50 9.64
N GLN A 273 14.31 2.69 10.20
CA GLN A 273 13.81 2.83 11.57
C GLN A 273 13.02 4.11 11.81
N LYS A 274 11.95 3.96 12.60
CA LYS A 274 11.10 5.03 13.13
C LYS A 274 11.91 5.82 14.18
N HIS A 275 11.81 7.16 14.16
CA HIS A 275 12.54 8.16 14.98
C HIS A 275 13.82 8.80 14.39
N SER A 276 13.67 9.68 13.38
CA SER A 276 14.28 11.05 13.38
C SER A 276 13.76 11.87 12.20
N LEU A 277 13.81 13.22 12.30
CA LEU A 277 13.50 14.11 11.18
C LEU A 277 14.74 14.21 10.27
N PHE A 278 14.70 13.56 9.10
CA PHE A 278 15.38 14.02 7.87
C PHE A 278 14.71 13.37 6.66
N ASP A 279 14.21 14.19 5.75
CA ASP A 279 13.49 13.75 4.55
C ASP A 279 14.46 13.27 3.45
N PRO A 280 14.18 12.14 2.78
CA PRO A 280 15.01 11.67 1.67
C PRO A 280 14.23 11.47 0.35
N VAL A 281 14.92 11.02 -0.70
CA VAL A 281 14.48 11.16 -2.11
C VAL A 281 14.79 9.89 -2.93
N HIS A 282 13.99 9.62 -3.96
CA HIS A 282 14.23 8.57 -4.97
C HIS A 282 15.43 8.91 -5.86
N THR A 283 16.23 7.90 -6.22
CA THR A 283 17.31 8.04 -7.21
C THR A 283 16.87 7.39 -8.51
N LEU A 284 16.87 8.15 -9.61
CA LEU A 284 16.50 7.64 -10.93
C LEU A 284 17.71 7.68 -11.86
N VAL A 285 18.26 6.50 -12.13
CA VAL A 285 19.58 6.31 -12.78
C VAL A 285 19.42 5.57 -14.10
N ARG A 286 20.11 6.01 -15.14
CA ARG A 286 20.29 5.22 -16.36
C ARG A 286 21.63 4.49 -16.32
N THR A 287 21.65 3.23 -16.72
CA THR A 287 22.86 2.47 -17.08
C THR A 287 23.35 2.83 -18.49
N PRO A 288 24.67 2.79 -18.75
CA PRO A 288 25.29 3.32 -19.98
C PRO A 288 24.67 2.74 -21.27
#